data_AF-A0A6J3LUV6-F1
#
_entry.id   AF-A0A6J3LUV6-F1
#
_cell.length_a   1.000
_cell.length_b   1.000
_cell.length_c   1.000
_cell.angle_alpha   90.00
_cell.angle_beta   90.00
_cell.angle_gamma   90.00
#
_symmetry.space_group_name_H-M   'P 1'
#
loop_
_entity.id
_entity.type
_entity.pdbx_description
1 polymer ?
#
loop_
_entity_poly.entity_id
_entity_poly.type
_entity_poly.pdbx_seq_one_letter_code
_entity_poly.pdbx_strand_id
1 'polypeptide(L)'
;MHGPHNRPLEEFLVQHQADFLRLDILYEEGGIYLDTDVFPLKSFAGILSNDRDIVMGHEGGNRYGLGNAVIAARPRSKFVRKWIDSYSTFNKWVWNYHSIRLPKLLQVENPNLICALGPSAFFWPTWAAVHHPFMHSPLSQDEIVELHEQMAEYRGAMFENQLAIHLKVDVEPEDRMLEETRFNILMRDVLDAPLP
;
A
#
# COMPACT_ATOMS: atom_id res chain seq x y z
N MET A 1 25.76 -4.04 -1.92
CA MET A 1 24.69 -4.17 -0.90
C MET A 1 24.34 -5.65 -0.83
N HIS A 2 24.10 -6.23 0.35
CA HIS A 2 23.83 -7.67 0.49
C HIS A 2 22.41 -7.88 1.01
N GLY A 3 21.75 -8.93 0.52
CA GLY A 3 20.50 -9.43 1.07
C GLY A 3 20.72 -10.37 2.27
N PRO A 4 19.67 -11.13 2.63
CA PRO A 4 19.72 -12.10 3.73
C PRO A 4 20.89 -13.08 3.62
N HIS A 5 21.45 -13.46 4.77
CA HIS A 5 22.63 -14.34 4.87
C HIS A 5 23.90 -13.79 4.18
N ASN A 6 24.01 -12.47 4.05
CA ASN A 6 25.11 -11.80 3.36
C ASN A 6 25.29 -12.25 1.91
N ARG A 7 24.19 -12.69 1.27
CA ARG A 7 24.19 -13.06 -0.14
C ARG A 7 24.10 -11.82 -1.02
N PRO A 8 24.73 -11.80 -2.20
CA PRO A 8 24.55 -10.73 -3.18
C PRO A 8 23.08 -10.49 -3.49
N LEU A 9 22.68 -9.23 -3.64
CA LEU A 9 21.29 -8.82 -3.86
C LEU A 9 20.74 -9.40 -5.18
N GLU A 10 21.62 -9.52 -6.18
CA GLU A 10 21.33 -9.98 -7.54
C GLU A 10 20.90 -11.45 -7.59
N GLU A 11 21.13 -12.23 -6.53
CA GLU A 11 20.70 -13.62 -6.42
C GLU A 11 19.20 -13.76 -6.08
N PHE A 12 18.53 -12.66 -5.75
CA PHE A 12 17.12 -12.61 -5.40
C PHE A 12 16.28 -12.01 -6.51
N LEU A 13 14.99 -12.38 -6.56
CA LEU A 13 14.04 -11.76 -7.47
C LEU A 13 13.86 -10.27 -7.12
N VAL A 14 13.64 -9.42 -8.13
CA VAL A 14 13.57 -7.96 -7.96
C VAL A 14 12.55 -7.53 -6.90
N GLN A 15 11.46 -8.27 -6.73
CA GLN A 15 10.45 -8.02 -5.71
C GLN A 15 11.02 -8.22 -4.29
N HIS A 16 11.83 -9.25 -4.10
CA HIS A 16 12.51 -9.49 -2.82
C HIS A 16 13.67 -8.53 -2.60
N GLN A 17 14.35 -8.11 -3.67
CA GLN A 17 15.34 -7.04 -3.56
C GLN A 17 14.67 -5.76 -3.03
N ALA A 18 13.50 -5.39 -3.58
CA ALA A 18 12.71 -4.27 -3.10
C ALA A 18 12.25 -4.45 -1.64
N ASP A 19 11.85 -5.67 -1.24
CA ASP A 19 11.53 -6.00 0.16
C ASP A 19 12.68 -5.66 1.11
N PHE A 20 13.93 -5.99 0.75
CA PHE A 20 15.10 -5.71 1.60
C PHE A 20 15.43 -4.21 1.59
N LEU A 21 15.53 -3.62 0.39
CA LEU A 21 15.91 -2.23 0.21
C LEU A 21 14.97 -1.27 0.93
N ARG A 22 13.66 -1.47 0.82
CA ARG A 22 12.69 -0.56 1.45
C ARG A 22 12.83 -0.55 2.97
N LEU A 23 13.12 -1.69 3.58
CA LEU A 23 13.26 -1.77 5.03
C LEU A 23 14.58 -1.14 5.49
N ASP A 24 15.68 -1.38 4.78
CA ASP A 24 16.96 -0.76 5.08
C ASP A 24 16.87 0.77 4.95
N ILE A 25 16.28 1.27 3.86
CA ILE A 25 16.08 2.71 3.63
C ILE A 25 15.19 3.31 4.73
N LEU A 26 14.04 2.71 5.02
CA LEU A 26 13.14 3.19 6.08
C LEU A 26 13.78 3.11 7.46
N TYR A 27 14.65 2.14 7.72
CA TYR A 27 15.35 2.05 8.99
C TYR A 27 16.39 3.17 9.17
N GLU A 28 17.11 3.53 8.11
CA GLU A 28 18.11 4.58 8.14
C GLU A 28 17.47 5.98 8.11
N GLU A 29 16.58 6.22 7.14
CA GLU A 29 16.06 7.55 6.80
C GLU A 29 14.67 7.82 7.41
N GLY A 30 13.91 6.77 7.69
CA GLY A 30 12.47 6.90 7.98
C GLY A 30 11.69 7.43 6.77
N GLY A 31 10.57 8.08 7.04
CA GLY A 31 9.71 8.65 6.00
C GLY A 31 8.65 7.66 5.53
N ILE A 32 8.30 7.75 4.24
CA ILE A 32 7.21 7.01 3.62
C ILE A 32 7.75 6.27 2.39
N TYR A 33 7.56 4.96 2.36
CA TYR A 33 7.76 4.14 1.18
C TYR A 33 6.41 3.87 0.51
N LEU A 34 6.41 3.95 -0.83
CA LEU A 34 5.29 3.59 -1.70
C LEU A 34 5.81 2.64 -2.79
N ASP A 35 5.09 1.54 -3.05
CA ASP A 35 5.28 0.80 -4.30
C ASP A 35 4.88 1.70 -5.49
N THR A 36 5.45 1.44 -6.65
CA THR A 36 5.26 2.26 -7.87
C THR A 36 3.84 2.22 -8.44
N ASP A 37 3.02 1.28 -7.96
CA ASP A 37 1.61 1.09 -8.31
C ASP A 37 0.65 1.55 -7.21
N VAL A 38 1.15 2.38 -6.28
CA VAL A 38 0.33 3.08 -5.28
C VAL A 38 0.13 4.53 -5.70
N PHE A 39 -1.14 4.94 -5.76
CA PHE A 39 -1.53 6.33 -6.02
C PHE A 39 -2.10 6.97 -4.75
N PRO A 40 -1.43 7.98 -4.18
CA PRO A 40 -1.99 8.75 -3.08
C PRO A 40 -3.22 9.54 -3.56
N LEU A 41 -4.34 9.36 -2.86
CA LEU A 41 -5.56 10.15 -3.05
C LEU A 41 -5.59 11.36 -2.10
N LYS A 42 -4.87 11.26 -0.97
CA LYS A 42 -4.76 12.29 0.07
C LYS A 42 -3.31 12.46 0.50
N SER A 43 -3.01 13.61 1.12
CA SER A 43 -1.70 13.84 1.74
C SER A 43 -1.44 12.86 2.90
N PHE A 44 -0.25 12.28 2.93
CA PHE A 44 0.17 11.38 4.02
C PHE A 44 0.88 12.13 5.16
N ALA A 45 0.95 13.46 5.12
CA ALA A 45 1.66 14.26 6.13
C ALA A 45 1.20 13.95 7.57
N GLY A 46 -0.11 13.70 7.75
CA GLY A 46 -0.66 13.33 9.05
C GLY A 46 -0.18 11.97 9.58
N ILE A 47 0.20 11.04 8.70
CA ILE A 47 0.65 9.69 9.06
C ILE A 47 2.01 9.75 9.78
N LEU A 48 2.88 10.69 9.39
CA LEU A 48 4.19 10.88 10.02
C LEU A 48 4.11 11.43 11.45
N SER A 49 2.97 11.99 11.84
CA SER A 49 2.75 12.51 13.20
C SER A 49 2.31 11.43 14.21
N ASN A 50 2.31 10.16 13.80
CA ASN A 50 1.84 9.06 14.64
C ASN A 50 2.83 8.68 15.77
N ASP A 51 2.29 8.39 16.95
CA ASP A 51 3.06 8.03 18.15
C ASP A 51 3.76 6.67 18.06
N ARG A 52 3.31 5.78 17.17
CA ARG A 52 3.92 4.45 16.95
C ARG A 52 5.11 4.53 16.01
N ASP A 53 6.02 3.56 16.11
CA ASP A 53 7.26 3.52 15.32
C ASP A 53 7.01 3.36 13.82
N ILE A 54 5.87 2.81 13.44
CA ILE A 54 5.50 2.51 12.06
C ILE A 54 3.98 2.54 11.89
N VAL A 55 3.54 2.90 10.68
CA VAL A 55 2.16 2.79 10.19
C VAL A 55 2.13 1.88 8.97
N MET A 56 1.22 0.91 8.96
CA MET A 56 0.98 0.00 7.84
C MET A 56 -0.52 -0.29 7.70
N GLY A 57 -0.94 -0.81 6.55
CA GLY A 57 -2.33 -1.22 6.32
C GLY A 57 -2.51 -2.73 6.25
N HIS A 58 -3.69 -3.20 6.64
CA HIS A 58 -4.09 -4.58 6.40
C HIS A 58 -4.43 -4.82 4.92
N GLU A 59 -4.00 -5.95 4.33
CA GLU A 59 -4.36 -6.28 2.92
C GLU A 59 -5.89 -6.42 2.70
N GLY A 60 -6.62 -6.80 3.75
CA GLY A 60 -8.07 -6.98 3.71
C GLY A 60 -8.56 -8.15 2.84
N GLY A 61 -9.88 -8.20 2.64
CA GLY A 61 -10.55 -9.35 2.02
C GLY A 61 -10.35 -10.63 2.83
N ASN A 62 -10.09 -11.74 2.13
CA ASN A 62 -9.82 -13.05 2.75
C ASN A 62 -8.33 -13.25 3.12
N ARG A 63 -7.52 -12.19 3.11
CA ARG A 63 -6.08 -12.27 3.39
C ARG A 63 -5.78 -11.81 4.82
N TYR A 64 -4.86 -12.51 5.46
CA TYR A 64 -4.41 -12.23 6.83
C TYR A 64 -2.96 -11.73 6.80
N GLY A 65 -2.79 -10.46 6.45
CA GLY A 65 -1.49 -9.83 6.23
C GLY A 65 -1.45 -8.35 6.57
N LEU A 66 -0.23 -7.82 6.68
CA LEU A 66 0.05 -6.38 6.60
C LEU A 66 0.74 -6.14 5.26
N GLY A 67 0.13 -5.31 4.42
CA GLY A 67 0.67 -4.99 3.12
C GLY A 67 1.89 -4.07 3.25
N ASN A 68 2.90 -4.32 2.43
CA ASN A 68 4.17 -3.59 2.46
C ASN A 68 4.35 -2.60 1.29
N ALA A 69 3.28 -2.38 0.51
CA ALA A 69 3.24 -1.38 -0.57
C ALA A 69 3.18 0.05 -0.05
N VAL A 70 2.69 0.26 1.18
CA VAL A 70 2.71 1.56 1.87
C VAL A 70 3.23 1.36 3.28
N ILE A 71 4.35 2.00 3.59
CA ILE A 71 4.95 1.95 4.92
C ILE A 71 5.38 3.36 5.30
N ALA A 72 4.90 3.86 6.43
CA ALA A 72 5.41 5.09 7.04
C ALA A 72 6.12 4.74 8.34
N ALA A 73 7.41 5.02 8.47
CA ALA A 73 8.20 4.66 9.63
C ALA A 73 9.10 5.82 10.07
N ARG A 74 9.36 5.91 11.38
CA ARG A 74 10.42 6.79 11.89
C ARG A 74 11.80 6.15 11.66
N PRO A 75 12.87 6.95 11.48
CA PRO A 75 14.21 6.41 11.44
C PRO A 75 14.49 5.62 12.72
N ARG A 76 15.25 4.53 12.59
CA ARG A 76 15.56 3.57 13.66
C ARG A 76 14.34 2.93 14.32
N SER A 77 13.21 2.81 13.61
CA SER A 77 12.00 2.10 14.07
C SER A 77 12.32 0.72 14.63
N LYS A 78 11.88 0.43 15.87
CA LYS A 78 12.11 -0.87 16.51
C LYS A 78 11.35 -1.98 15.80
N PHE A 79 10.19 -1.66 15.23
CA PHE A 79 9.42 -2.61 14.43
C PHE A 79 10.16 -2.98 13.15
N VAL A 80 10.69 -1.99 12.42
CA VAL A 80 11.47 -2.22 11.20
C VAL A 80 12.74 -3.02 11.52
N ARG A 81 13.45 -2.73 12.61
CA ARG A 81 14.61 -3.53 13.05
C ARG A 81 14.26 -5.00 13.24
N LYS A 82 13.19 -5.30 13.99
CA LYS A 82 12.71 -6.67 14.20
C LYS A 82 12.35 -7.36 12.89
N TRP A 83 11.77 -6.61 11.96
CA TRP A 83 11.44 -7.12 10.64
C TRP A 83 12.72 -7.43 9.85
N ILE A 84 13.71 -6.54 9.80
CA ILE A 84 15.01 -6.82 9.16
C ILE A 84 15.68 -8.05 9.80
N ASP A 85 15.72 -8.15 11.13
CA ASP A 85 16.32 -9.29 11.85
C ASP A 85 15.69 -10.64 11.46
N SER A 86 14.39 -10.64 11.21
CA SER A 86 13.63 -11.84 10.85
C SER A 86 14.01 -12.43 9.48
N TYR A 87 14.64 -11.65 8.59
CA TYR A 87 15.15 -12.14 7.31
C TYR A 87 16.32 -13.12 7.45
N SER A 88 16.89 -13.30 8.64
CA SER A 88 17.79 -14.43 8.94
C SER A 88 17.13 -15.80 8.74
N THR A 89 15.81 -15.86 8.60
CA THR A 89 15.04 -17.08 8.29
C THR A 89 14.40 -17.03 6.89
N PHE A 90 14.86 -16.13 6.01
CA PHE A 90 14.26 -15.90 4.70
C PHE A 90 14.21 -17.16 3.84
N ASN A 91 13.01 -17.48 3.36
CA ASN A 91 12.78 -18.59 2.45
C ASN A 91 12.13 -18.10 1.16
N LYS A 92 12.93 -17.99 0.10
CA LYS A 92 12.48 -17.54 -1.23
C LYS A 92 11.37 -18.38 -1.86
N TRP A 93 11.15 -19.60 -1.36
CA TRP A 93 10.09 -20.48 -1.84
C TRP A 93 8.72 -20.16 -1.22
N VAL A 94 8.66 -19.32 -0.18
CA VAL A 94 7.41 -18.86 0.44
C VAL A 94 7.22 -17.37 0.14
N TRP A 95 6.75 -17.10 -1.08
CA TRP A 95 6.70 -15.79 -1.71
C TRP A 95 6.33 -14.62 -0.79
N ASN A 96 5.19 -14.70 -0.10
CA ASN A 96 4.67 -13.57 0.69
C ASN A 96 4.98 -13.65 2.19
N TYR A 97 5.78 -14.62 2.64
CA TYR A 97 5.91 -14.84 4.08
C TYR A 97 6.58 -13.66 4.77
N HIS A 98 7.80 -13.31 4.37
CA HIS A 98 8.54 -12.20 4.97
C HIS A 98 7.96 -10.83 4.60
N SER A 99 7.33 -10.68 3.45
CA SER A 99 6.79 -9.40 2.98
C SER A 99 5.43 -9.05 3.58
N ILE A 100 4.59 -10.04 3.91
CA ILE A 100 3.18 -9.81 4.24
C ILE A 100 2.72 -10.51 5.54
N ARG A 101 3.05 -11.79 5.70
CA ARG A 101 2.56 -12.60 6.84
C ARG A 101 3.36 -12.33 8.11
N LEU A 102 4.68 -12.23 7.97
CA LEU A 102 5.61 -11.99 9.06
C LEU A 102 5.42 -10.63 9.73
N PRO A 103 5.26 -9.48 9.03
CA PRO A 103 4.92 -8.24 9.71
C PRO A 103 3.59 -8.33 10.47
N LYS A 104 2.61 -9.10 9.97
CA LYS A 104 1.37 -9.37 10.72
C LYS A 104 1.63 -10.16 12.02
N LEU A 105 2.55 -11.12 12.01
CA LEU A 105 2.97 -11.83 13.23
C LEU A 105 3.69 -10.87 14.20
N LEU A 106 4.61 -10.05 13.69
CA LEU A 106 5.31 -9.04 14.48
C LEU A 106 4.35 -8.01 15.10
N GLN A 107 3.27 -7.64 14.40
CA GLN A 107 2.21 -6.80 14.94
C GLN A 107 1.52 -7.45 16.15
N VAL A 108 1.20 -8.74 16.08
CA VAL A 108 0.57 -9.47 17.19
C VAL A 108 1.49 -9.53 18.40
N GLU A 109 2.79 -9.75 18.17
CA GLU A 109 3.81 -9.83 19.23
C GLU A 109 4.18 -8.45 19.81
N ASN A 110 4.07 -7.38 19.01
CA ASN A 110 4.55 -6.05 19.36
C ASN A 110 3.49 -4.96 19.07
N PRO A 111 2.26 -5.07 19.60
CA PRO A 111 1.15 -4.20 19.22
C PRO A 111 1.39 -2.72 19.54
N ASN A 112 2.24 -2.44 20.54
CA ASN A 112 2.57 -1.07 20.94
C ASN A 112 3.54 -0.34 19.99
N LEU A 113 4.18 -1.06 19.05
CA LEU A 113 5.16 -0.48 18.13
C LEU A 113 4.54 -0.04 16.80
N ILE A 114 3.34 -0.48 16.47
CA ILE A 114 2.73 -0.29 15.15
C ILE A 114 1.33 0.31 15.26
N CYS A 115 1.03 1.26 14.39
CA CYS A 115 -0.34 1.66 14.08
C CYS A 115 -0.77 0.89 12.82
N ALA A 116 -1.60 -0.13 12.98
CA ALA A 116 -2.13 -0.89 11.87
C ALA A 116 -3.48 -0.31 11.45
N LEU A 117 -3.55 0.25 10.25
CA LEU A 117 -4.76 0.80 9.67
C LEU A 117 -5.62 -0.30 9.02
N GLY A 118 -6.92 -0.02 8.92
CA GLY A 118 -7.84 -0.86 8.18
C GLY A 118 -7.49 -0.94 6.68
N PRO A 119 -7.97 -1.96 5.96
CA PRO A 119 -7.66 -2.12 4.54
C PRO A 119 -8.09 -0.94 3.67
N SER A 120 -9.15 -0.24 4.08
CA SER A 120 -9.64 0.96 3.39
C SER A 120 -8.60 2.06 3.27
N ALA A 121 -7.60 2.14 4.15
CA ALA A 121 -6.61 3.21 4.12
C ALA A 121 -5.71 3.16 2.89
N PHE A 122 -5.17 1.99 2.56
CA PHE A 122 -4.15 1.85 1.50
C PHE A 122 -4.47 0.79 0.45
N PHE A 123 -5.26 -0.23 0.81
CA PHE A 123 -5.41 -1.46 0.03
C PHE A 123 -6.84 -1.69 -0.45
N TRP A 124 -7.69 -0.65 -0.39
CA TRP A 124 -8.99 -0.68 -1.03
C TRP A 124 -8.92 -0.04 -2.41
N PRO A 125 -9.48 -0.67 -3.46
CA PRO A 125 -10.06 -2.03 -3.54
C PRO A 125 -9.06 -3.15 -3.18
N THR A 126 -9.49 -4.14 -2.39
CA THR A 126 -8.62 -5.30 -2.08
C THR A 126 -8.69 -6.37 -3.17
N TRP A 127 -7.88 -7.42 -3.04
CA TRP A 127 -7.86 -8.61 -3.90
C TRP A 127 -9.13 -9.48 -3.90
N ALA A 128 -10.22 -9.08 -3.24
CA ALA A 128 -11.46 -9.84 -3.32
C ALA A 128 -12.03 -9.76 -4.73
N ALA A 129 -12.53 -10.88 -5.25
CA ALA A 129 -13.04 -11.00 -6.61
C ALA A 129 -14.17 -10.02 -6.94
N VAL A 130 -14.89 -9.54 -5.93
CA VAL A 130 -15.99 -8.57 -6.08
C VAL A 130 -15.53 -7.13 -6.26
N HIS A 131 -14.29 -6.78 -5.91
CA HIS A 131 -13.83 -5.39 -5.98
C HIS A 131 -13.40 -4.99 -7.39
N HIS A 132 -12.83 -5.93 -8.15
CA HIS A 132 -12.50 -5.68 -9.54
C HIS A 132 -13.73 -5.25 -10.36
N PRO A 133 -14.84 -6.02 -10.43
CA PRO A 133 -16.03 -5.57 -11.14
C PRO A 133 -16.64 -4.31 -10.51
N PHE A 134 -16.58 -4.12 -9.20
CA PHE A 134 -17.05 -2.88 -8.57
C PHE A 134 -16.32 -1.62 -9.10
N MET A 135 -15.02 -1.72 -9.33
CA MET A 135 -14.18 -0.62 -9.81
C MET A 135 -14.30 -0.37 -11.31
N HIS A 136 -14.46 -1.43 -12.10
CA HIS A 136 -14.37 -1.40 -13.56
C HIS A 136 -15.71 -1.54 -14.29
N SER A 137 -16.84 -1.71 -13.58
CA SER A 137 -18.14 -1.71 -14.25
C SER A 137 -18.59 -0.28 -14.59
N PRO A 138 -19.28 -0.09 -15.73
CA PRO A 138 -19.85 1.21 -16.09
C PRO A 138 -20.86 1.66 -15.06
N LEU A 139 -20.86 2.96 -14.76
CA LEU A 139 -21.76 3.58 -13.81
C LEU A 139 -23.00 4.15 -14.50
N SER A 140 -24.13 4.08 -13.80
CA SER A 140 -25.30 4.89 -14.13
C SER A 140 -25.06 6.37 -13.80
N GLN A 141 -25.89 7.27 -14.34
CA GLN A 141 -25.76 8.70 -14.09
C GLN A 141 -25.88 9.05 -12.60
N ASP A 142 -26.76 8.35 -11.86
CA ASP A 142 -26.95 8.57 -10.43
C ASP A 142 -25.71 8.13 -9.64
N GLU A 143 -25.08 7.01 -10.00
CA GLU A 143 -23.84 6.54 -9.37
C GLU A 143 -22.65 7.47 -9.64
N ILE A 144 -22.59 8.09 -10.83
CA ILE A 144 -21.57 9.08 -11.16
C ILE A 144 -21.71 10.30 -10.26
N VAL A 145 -22.94 10.80 -10.09
CA VAL A 145 -23.23 11.94 -9.20
C VAL A 145 -22.85 11.60 -7.76
N GLU A 146 -23.28 10.44 -7.26
CA GLU A 146 -22.94 9.99 -5.90
C GLU A 146 -21.43 9.87 -5.69
N LEU A 147 -20.70 9.30 -6.65
CA LEU A 147 -19.25 9.17 -6.57
C LEU A 147 -18.56 10.54 -6.51
N HIS A 148 -18.97 11.50 -7.33
CA HIS A 148 -18.41 12.85 -7.30
C HIS A 148 -18.72 13.58 -5.99
N GLU A 149 -19.92 13.42 -5.44
CA GLU A 149 -20.27 13.95 -4.12
C GLU A 149 -19.38 13.37 -3.01
N GLN A 150 -19.18 12.04 -3.02
CA GLN A 150 -18.26 11.36 -2.10
C GLN A 150 -16.82 11.83 -2.26
N MET A 151 -16.33 11.96 -3.50
CA MET A 151 -14.98 12.42 -3.77
C MET A 151 -14.78 13.88 -3.36
N ALA A 152 -15.80 14.73 -3.53
CA ALA A 152 -15.76 16.11 -3.04
C ALA A 152 -15.71 16.16 -1.50
N GLU A 153 -16.54 15.37 -0.82
CA GLU A 153 -16.55 15.29 0.65
C GLU A 153 -15.24 14.71 1.21
N TYR A 154 -14.75 13.64 0.60
CA TYR A 154 -13.59 12.89 1.03
C TYR A 154 -12.33 13.25 0.25
N ARG A 155 -12.20 14.50 -0.21
CA ARG A 155 -10.95 15.09 -0.72
C ARG A 155 -10.26 14.20 -1.77
N GLY A 156 -11.00 13.79 -2.80
CA GLY A 156 -10.52 12.99 -3.93
C GLY A 156 -10.59 11.47 -3.74
N ALA A 157 -11.03 10.98 -2.58
CA ALA A 157 -11.20 9.54 -2.34
C ALA A 157 -12.67 9.11 -2.32
N MET A 158 -12.96 7.82 -2.50
CA MET A 158 -14.34 7.30 -2.41
C MET A 158 -14.83 7.15 -0.97
N PHE A 159 -13.90 6.96 -0.03
CA PHE A 159 -14.23 6.74 1.37
C PHE A 159 -13.44 7.67 2.28
N GLU A 160 -14.05 8.05 3.41
CA GLU A 160 -13.47 8.96 4.40
C GLU A 160 -12.05 8.59 4.80
N ASN A 161 -11.83 7.31 5.12
CA ASN A 161 -10.54 6.80 5.61
C ASN A 161 -9.59 6.33 4.51
N GLN A 162 -9.97 6.44 3.23
CA GLN A 162 -9.11 6.02 2.12
C GLN A 162 -8.07 7.09 1.82
N LEU A 163 -6.80 6.72 1.90
CA LEU A 163 -5.64 7.60 1.71
C LEU A 163 -4.97 7.33 0.37
N ALA A 164 -4.96 6.08 -0.06
CA ALA A 164 -4.34 5.64 -1.30
C ALA A 164 -5.19 4.60 -2.00
N ILE A 165 -4.84 4.37 -3.26
CA ILE A 165 -5.29 3.23 -4.02
C ILE A 165 -4.07 2.41 -4.47
N HIS A 166 -4.09 1.11 -4.17
CA HIS A 166 -3.07 0.16 -4.64
C HIS A 166 -3.67 -0.68 -5.75
N LEU A 167 -3.33 -0.34 -6.99
CA LEU A 167 -3.89 -1.01 -8.15
C LEU A 167 -2.80 -1.29 -9.17
N LYS A 168 -2.79 -2.54 -9.63
CA LYS A 168 -2.04 -2.89 -10.83
C LYS A 168 -2.68 -2.16 -12.00
N VAL A 169 -2.03 -1.09 -12.47
CA VAL A 169 -2.42 -0.42 -13.69
C VAL A 169 -1.98 -1.32 -14.84
N ASP A 170 -2.91 -2.09 -15.36
CA ASP A 170 -2.79 -2.55 -16.74
C ASP A 170 -3.05 -1.31 -17.60
N VAL A 171 -2.05 -0.88 -18.39
CA VAL A 171 -2.17 0.29 -19.26
C VAL A 171 -3.20 -0.06 -20.32
N GLU A 172 -4.45 0.29 -20.04
CA GLU A 172 -5.54 0.17 -20.98
C GLU A 172 -5.39 1.26 -22.07
N PRO A 173 -5.81 1.00 -23.32
CA PRO A 173 -5.82 2.03 -24.37
C PRO A 173 -6.53 3.30 -23.90
N GLU A 174 -6.08 4.49 -24.33
CA GLU A 174 -6.67 5.79 -23.94
C GLU A 174 -8.20 5.82 -24.08
N ASP A 175 -8.76 5.13 -25.08
CA ASP A 175 -10.21 5.02 -25.30
C ASP A 175 -10.96 4.37 -24.13
N ARG A 176 -10.33 3.44 -23.39
CA ARG A 176 -10.93 2.81 -22.20
C ARG A 176 -10.89 3.71 -20.98
N MET A 177 -10.03 4.72 -20.95
CA MET A 177 -10.05 5.74 -19.90
C MET A 177 -11.25 6.68 -20.05
N LEU A 178 -11.98 6.68 -21.18
CA LEU A 178 -13.16 7.52 -21.42
C LEU A 178 -14.46 6.94 -20.84
N GLU A 179 -14.50 5.67 -20.47
CA GLU A 179 -15.68 5.06 -19.87
C GLU A 179 -15.87 5.53 -18.41
N GLU A 180 -17.11 5.83 -18.01
CA GLU A 180 -17.44 6.28 -16.66
C GLU A 180 -17.49 5.10 -15.68
N THR A 181 -16.32 4.66 -15.24
CA THR A 181 -16.14 3.65 -14.18
C THR A 181 -15.54 4.32 -12.93
N ARG A 182 -15.71 3.72 -11.75
CA ARG A 182 -15.10 4.25 -10.51
C ARG A 182 -13.58 4.39 -10.65
N PHE A 183 -12.94 3.39 -11.29
CA PHE A 183 -11.51 3.41 -11.55
C PHE A 183 -11.11 4.59 -12.44
N ASN A 184 -11.75 4.76 -13.59
CA ASN A 184 -11.38 5.80 -14.55
C ASN A 184 -11.60 7.20 -13.97
N ILE A 185 -12.72 7.43 -13.29
CA ILE A 185 -13.03 8.72 -12.66
C ILE A 185 -11.95 9.08 -11.63
N LEU A 186 -11.60 8.15 -10.72
CA LEU A 186 -10.52 8.35 -9.75
C LEU A 186 -9.17 8.61 -10.41
N MET A 187 -8.81 7.82 -11.43
CA MET A 187 -7.50 7.93 -12.07
C MET A 187 -7.35 9.21 -12.88
N ARG A 188 -8.43 9.73 -13.50
CA ARG A 188 -8.41 11.05 -14.16
C ARG A 188 -8.09 12.14 -13.14
N ASP A 189 -8.77 12.15 -11.99
CA ASP A 189 -8.49 13.12 -10.92
C ASP A 189 -7.04 13.03 -10.40
N VAL A 190 -6.49 11.81 -10.27
CA VAL A 190 -5.08 11.60 -9.88
C VAL A 190 -4.10 12.11 -10.94
N LEU A 191 -4.39 11.89 -12.23
CA LEU A 191 -3.53 12.30 -13.34
C LEU A 191 -3.61 13.80 -13.63
N ASP A 192 -4.76 14.42 -13.39
CA ASP A 192 -4.99 15.86 -13.57
C ASP A 192 -4.55 16.69 -12.35
N ALA A 193 -4.23 16.03 -11.22
CA ALA A 193 -3.73 16.70 -10.03
C ALA A 193 -2.40 17.41 -10.33
N PRO A 194 -2.24 18.69 -9.91
CA PRO A 194 -0.98 19.39 -10.09
C PRO A 194 0.14 18.66 -9.34
N LEU A 195 1.29 18.49 -10.01
CA LEU A 195 2.47 17.94 -9.37
C LEU A 195 2.87 18.83 -8.17
N PRO A 196 3.27 18.23 -7.04
CA PRO A 196 3.65 18.95 -5.83
C PRO A 196 4.89 19.84 -6.02
#